data_AF-Q8LP25-F1
#
_entry.id   AF-Q8LP25-F1
#
_cell.length_a   1.000
_cell.length_b   1.000
_cell.length_c   1.000
_cell.angle_alpha   90.00
_cell.angle_beta   90.00
_cell.angle_gamma   90.00
#
_symmetry.space_group_name_H-M   'P 1'
#
loop_
_entity.id
_entity.type
_entity.pdbx_description
1 polymer ?
#
loop_
_entity_poly.entity_id
_entity_poly.type
_entity_poly.pdbx_seq_one_letter_code
_entity_poly.pdbx_strand_id
1 'polypeptide(L)'
;MVGTRVVGQWTLCVASPRLTPAICSSTSSPTTVNLRAELAAFRPQFRLFSRTSPSRRRLRASTSSAESGIFLPHLVASMEQVEETYIMVKPDGIQRGLVGEIISRFEKKGFKLIGLKMFQCPRELAEEHYKDLSSKSFFSSLIEYITSGPVVCMAWEGVGVVASARKMIGKTDPLQAEPGTIRGDLAVQTGRNIVHGSDSPENGKREIALWFKEGELCEWDSVLAKWLRE
;
A
#
# COMPACT_ATOMS: atom_id res chain seq x y z
N MET A 1 -1.05 -58.06 22.68
CA MET A 1 -1.91 -58.13 21.47
C MET A 1 -2.47 -56.74 21.21
N VAL A 2 -1.81 -56.05 20.28
CA VAL A 2 -2.35 -55.48 19.03
C VAL A 2 -3.36 -54.35 19.27
N GLY A 3 -2.84 -53.12 19.13
CA GLY A 3 -3.62 -51.90 19.17
C GLY A 3 -4.29 -51.55 17.85
N THR A 4 -5.08 -50.48 17.91
CA THR A 4 -5.71 -49.86 16.75
C THR A 4 -5.52 -48.35 16.85
N ARG A 5 -4.74 -47.83 15.90
CA ARG A 5 -4.66 -46.41 15.54
C ARG A 5 -6.03 -45.93 15.07
N VAL A 6 -6.43 -44.74 15.50
CA VAL A 6 -7.49 -43.97 14.85
C VAL A 6 -6.83 -42.85 14.07
N VAL A 7 -6.90 -42.95 12.74
CA VAL A 7 -6.47 -41.91 11.80
C VAL A 7 -7.72 -41.36 11.12
N GLY A 8 -7.86 -40.03 11.17
CA GLY A 8 -8.74 -39.14 10.41
C GLY A 8 -9.91 -39.71 9.61
N GLN A 9 -11.12 -39.32 9.99
CA GLN A 9 -12.24 -39.15 9.06
C GLN A 9 -12.54 -37.67 8.93
N TRP A 10 -12.02 -37.06 7.86
CA TRP A 10 -12.59 -35.83 7.32
C TRP A 10 -13.77 -36.22 6.44
N THR A 11 -14.98 -35.86 6.84
CA THR A 11 -16.16 -36.00 6.00
C THR A 11 -16.23 -34.82 5.05
N LEU A 12 -15.98 -35.05 3.77
CA LEU A 12 -16.26 -34.08 2.71
C LEU A 12 -17.78 -33.99 2.49
N CYS A 13 -18.39 -32.88 2.89
CA CYS A 13 -19.75 -32.54 2.44
C CYS A 13 -19.68 -31.98 1.02
N VAL A 14 -19.90 -32.83 0.02
CA VAL A 14 -20.11 -32.39 -1.37
C VAL A 14 -21.59 -32.10 -1.56
N ALA A 15 -21.96 -30.82 -1.61
CA ALA A 15 -23.31 -30.40 -1.98
C ALA A 15 -23.43 -30.35 -3.52
N SER A 16 -24.22 -31.25 -4.10
CA SER A 16 -24.62 -31.18 -5.50
C SER A 16 -25.79 -30.19 -5.68
N PRO A 17 -25.76 -29.27 -6.67
CA PRO A 17 -26.93 -28.47 -7.00
C PRO A 17 -27.87 -29.27 -7.91
N ARG A 18 -29.12 -29.49 -7.48
CA ARG A 18 -30.20 -29.93 -8.36
C ARG A 18 -30.71 -28.75 -9.17
N LEU A 19 -30.57 -28.84 -10.48
CA LEU A 19 -31.15 -27.94 -11.47
C LEU A 19 -32.62 -28.31 -11.68
N THR A 20 -33.52 -27.33 -11.53
CA THR A 20 -34.90 -27.37 -12.02
C THR A 20 -35.08 -26.26 -13.06
N PRO A 21 -35.66 -26.53 -14.25
CA PRO A 21 -35.87 -25.49 -15.24
C PRO A 21 -37.20 -24.78 -14.97
N ALA A 22 -37.15 -23.45 -14.77
CA ALA A 22 -38.33 -22.60 -14.84
C ALA A 22 -38.45 -22.03 -16.25
N ILE A 23 -39.52 -22.40 -16.94
CA ILE A 23 -39.96 -21.81 -18.21
C ILE A 23 -40.66 -20.50 -17.88
N CYS A 24 -40.18 -19.38 -18.42
CA CYS A 24 -40.96 -18.15 -18.47
C CYS A 24 -40.79 -17.50 -19.85
N SER A 25 -41.90 -17.44 -20.57
CA SER A 25 -42.08 -16.81 -21.86
C SER A 25 -42.36 -15.33 -21.70
N SER A 26 -41.53 -14.46 -22.30
CA SER A 26 -41.95 -13.10 -22.65
C SER A 26 -41.16 -12.58 -23.84
N THR A 27 -41.90 -12.33 -24.91
CA THR A 27 -41.56 -11.68 -26.17
C THR A 27 -41.33 -10.18 -25.99
N SER A 28 -40.21 -9.64 -26.47
CA SER A 28 -40.13 -8.28 -27.02
C SER A 28 -38.85 -8.07 -27.84
N SER A 29 -39.02 -7.46 -29.00
CA SER A 29 -38.14 -7.34 -30.17
C SER A 29 -36.86 -6.49 -29.96
N PRO A 30 -35.80 -6.69 -30.77
CA PRO A 30 -34.59 -5.87 -30.72
C PRO A 30 -34.72 -4.64 -31.64
N THR A 31 -34.59 -3.44 -31.06
CA THR A 31 -34.43 -2.21 -31.85
C THR A 31 -32.94 -1.94 -32.07
N THR A 32 -32.51 -2.03 -33.32
CA THR A 32 -31.18 -1.66 -33.79
C THR A 32 -31.05 -0.13 -33.79
N VAL A 33 -30.03 0.42 -33.14
CA VAL A 33 -29.57 1.79 -33.41
C VAL A 33 -28.07 1.74 -33.64
N ASN A 34 -27.68 2.00 -34.87
CA ASN A 34 -26.31 2.13 -35.31
C ASN A 34 -26.24 3.44 -36.10
N LEU A 35 -25.54 4.46 -35.59
CA LEU A 35 -25.15 5.60 -36.40
C LEU A 35 -23.85 6.22 -35.89
N ARG A 36 -22.79 5.88 -36.62
CA ARG A 36 -21.55 6.64 -36.76
C ARG A 36 -21.85 7.99 -37.44
N ALA A 37 -21.52 9.08 -36.77
CA ALA A 37 -21.14 10.41 -37.29
C ALA A 37 -20.84 11.23 -36.01
N GLU A 38 -19.72 11.92 -35.81
CA GLU A 38 -19.08 12.97 -36.62
C GLU A 38 -17.56 12.93 -36.36
N LEU A 39 -16.70 12.86 -37.37
CA LEU A 39 -16.04 14.01 -38.03
C LEU A 39 -15.35 14.94 -37.01
N ALA A 40 -14.10 14.68 -36.64
CA ALA A 40 -12.89 15.22 -37.29
C ALA A 40 -12.73 16.74 -37.15
N ALA A 41 -11.85 17.19 -36.24
CA ALA A 41 -10.98 18.35 -36.45
C ALA A 41 -9.87 18.42 -35.40
N PHE A 42 -8.71 18.95 -35.82
CA PHE A 42 -7.47 19.23 -35.08
C PHE A 42 -6.38 18.14 -35.06
N ARG A 43 -5.67 18.09 -36.19
CA ARG A 43 -4.25 17.71 -36.28
C ARG A 43 -3.37 18.99 -36.44
N PRO A 44 -2.05 18.88 -36.20
CA PRO A 44 -1.22 19.92 -35.61
C PRO A 44 -0.55 20.84 -36.65
N GLN A 45 -0.29 22.09 -36.29
CA GLN A 45 0.58 22.97 -37.07
C GLN A 45 2.03 22.85 -36.62
N PHE A 46 2.79 22.03 -37.34
CA PHE A 46 4.24 22.19 -37.47
C PHE A 46 4.51 23.40 -38.38
N ARG A 47 5.32 24.36 -37.93
CA ARG A 47 6.04 25.29 -38.81
C ARG A 47 7.54 25.09 -38.63
N LEU A 48 8.18 24.73 -39.74
CA LEU A 48 9.62 24.65 -39.96
C LEU A 48 10.13 25.97 -40.57
N PHE A 49 11.45 26.14 -40.46
CA PHE A 49 12.32 27.20 -41.02
C PHE A 49 12.39 28.50 -40.19
N SER A 50 13.54 29.14 -39.96
CA SER A 50 14.75 29.22 -40.76
C SER A 50 16.00 29.47 -39.90
N ARG A 51 17.14 29.01 -40.44
CA ARG A 51 18.52 29.29 -40.02
C ARG A 51 18.83 30.79 -40.02
N THR A 52 19.50 31.27 -38.96
CA THR A 52 20.53 32.31 -39.04
C THR A 52 21.52 32.14 -37.87
N SER A 53 22.74 31.70 -38.18
CA SER A 53 23.98 32.03 -37.42
C SER A 53 24.58 33.28 -38.09
N PRO A 54 25.35 34.19 -37.43
CA PRO A 54 26.48 33.84 -36.56
C PRO A 54 26.80 34.81 -35.40
N SER A 55 27.55 34.37 -34.38
CA SER A 55 28.82 35.02 -34.01
C SER A 55 29.55 34.19 -32.94
N ARG A 56 30.82 33.91 -33.22
CA ARG A 56 31.69 33.04 -32.44
C ARG A 56 32.45 33.91 -31.44
N ARG A 57 32.00 33.99 -30.19
CA ARG A 57 32.83 34.52 -29.10
C ARG A 57 33.59 33.38 -28.43
N ARG A 58 34.92 33.47 -28.55
CA ARG A 58 35.89 32.53 -28.00
C ARG A 58 35.99 32.79 -26.50
N LEU A 59 35.29 32.00 -25.69
CA LEU A 59 35.51 31.97 -24.24
C LEU A 59 36.58 30.92 -23.92
N ARG A 60 37.55 31.36 -23.13
CA ARG A 60 38.77 30.66 -22.74
C ARG A 60 38.39 29.61 -21.70
N ALA A 61 38.56 28.33 -22.01
CA ALA A 61 38.35 27.25 -21.04
C ALA A 61 39.47 27.28 -19.99
N SER A 62 39.10 27.54 -18.74
CA SER A 62 39.95 27.26 -17.57
C SER A 62 39.87 25.77 -17.28
N THR A 63 41.00 25.08 -17.36
CA THR A 63 41.14 23.68 -16.96
C THR A 63 41.06 23.57 -15.43
N SER A 64 39.87 23.31 -14.89
CA SER A 64 39.74 22.70 -13.57
C SER A 64 39.92 21.20 -13.73
N SER A 65 40.94 20.65 -13.07
CA SER A 65 41.20 19.22 -12.97
C SER A 65 39.95 18.47 -12.53
N ALA A 66 39.37 17.70 -13.45
CA ALA A 66 38.29 16.78 -13.13
C ALA A 66 38.89 15.63 -12.30
N GLU A 67 38.66 15.67 -10.99
CA GLU A 67 38.80 14.47 -10.17
C GLU A 67 37.82 13.44 -10.72
N SER A 68 38.37 12.39 -11.32
CA SER A 68 37.62 11.22 -11.76
C SER A 68 37.27 10.41 -10.52
N GLY A 69 36.23 10.86 -9.81
CA GLY A 69 35.60 10.06 -8.78
C GLY A 69 35.16 8.74 -9.39
N ILE A 70 35.73 7.63 -8.91
CA ILE A 70 35.33 6.30 -9.32
C ILE A 70 33.90 6.11 -8.82
N PHE A 71 32.91 6.22 -9.72
CA PHE A 71 31.53 5.87 -9.42
C PHE A 71 31.46 4.35 -9.27
N LEU A 72 31.54 3.87 -8.04
CA LEU A 72 31.38 2.47 -7.65
C LEU A 72 29.91 2.25 -7.28
N PRO A 73 29.03 1.87 -8.23
CA PRO A 73 27.60 1.68 -7.95
C PRO A 73 27.36 0.65 -6.84
N HIS A 74 28.22 -0.38 -6.74
CA HIS A 74 28.13 -1.40 -5.68
C HIS A 74 28.39 -0.83 -4.27
N LEU A 75 29.22 0.21 -4.13
CA LEU A 75 29.47 0.85 -2.83
C LEU A 75 28.30 1.78 -2.45
N VAL A 76 27.64 2.37 -3.44
CA VAL A 76 26.43 3.19 -3.25
C VAL A 76 25.22 2.31 -2.88
N ALA A 77 25.05 1.14 -3.52
CA ALA A 77 24.00 0.17 -3.16
C ALA A 77 24.17 -0.37 -1.73
N SER A 78 25.41 -0.54 -1.26
CA SER A 78 25.70 -1.00 0.10
C SER A 78 25.39 0.01 1.22
N MET A 79 24.98 1.23 0.89
CA MET A 79 24.63 2.30 1.84
C MET A 79 23.12 2.57 1.92
N GLU A 80 22.28 1.71 1.33
CA GLU A 80 20.83 1.83 1.48
C GLU A 80 20.41 1.45 2.90
N GLN A 81 19.98 2.44 3.69
CA GLN A 81 19.54 2.20 5.06
C GLN A 81 18.21 1.45 5.05
N VAL A 82 18.21 0.24 5.61
CA VAL A 82 16.99 -0.52 5.84
C VAL A 82 16.20 0.17 6.96
N GLU A 83 14.95 0.49 6.66
CA GLU A 83 14.02 1.14 7.57
C GLU A 83 12.89 0.19 7.96
N GLU A 84 12.17 0.55 9.01
CA GLU A 84 10.96 -0.13 9.46
C GLU A 84 9.81 0.87 9.57
N THR A 85 8.59 0.42 9.26
CA THR A 85 7.39 1.25 9.39
C THR A 85 6.26 0.47 10.08
N TYR A 86 5.48 1.18 10.88
CA TYR A 86 4.26 0.64 11.45
C TYR A 86 3.09 0.89 10.49
N ILE A 87 2.33 -0.17 10.23
CA ILE A 87 1.11 -0.12 9.42
C ILE A 87 -0.01 -0.76 10.22
N MET A 88 -1.18 -0.13 10.24
CA MET A 88 -2.34 -0.64 10.98
C MET A 88 -3.59 -0.66 10.11
N VAL A 89 -4.22 -1.82 9.97
CA VAL A 89 -5.59 -1.91 9.45
C VAL A 89 -6.53 -1.50 10.57
N LYS A 90 -7.32 -0.45 10.32
CA LYS A 90 -8.26 0.13 11.28
C LYS A 90 -9.53 -0.74 11.40
N PRO A 91 -10.40 -0.50 12.40
CA PRO A 91 -11.56 -1.37 12.64
C PRO A 91 -12.49 -1.52 11.44
N ASP A 92 -12.72 -0.45 10.67
CA ASP A 92 -13.49 -0.47 9.43
C ASP A 92 -12.87 -1.35 8.33
N GLY A 93 -11.55 -1.41 8.23
CA GLY A 93 -10.84 -2.30 7.30
C GLY A 93 -11.05 -3.77 7.63
N ILE A 94 -11.10 -4.11 8.92
CA ILE A 94 -11.43 -5.48 9.37
C ILE A 94 -12.90 -5.80 9.10
N GLN A 95 -13.82 -4.92 9.50
CA GLN A 95 -15.26 -5.13 9.32
C GLN A 95 -15.65 -5.31 7.84
N ARG A 96 -14.85 -4.74 6.92
CA ARG A 96 -15.04 -4.86 5.47
C ARG A 96 -14.27 -6.01 4.82
N GLY A 97 -13.55 -6.82 5.60
CA GLY A 97 -12.81 -7.97 5.09
C GLY A 97 -11.58 -7.61 4.22
N LEU A 98 -10.96 -6.45 4.45
CA LEU A 98 -9.88 -5.91 3.61
C LEU A 98 -8.45 -6.28 4.08
N VAL A 99 -8.32 -7.04 5.16
CA VAL A 99 -7.02 -7.38 5.77
C VAL A 99 -6.08 -8.06 4.76
N GLY A 100 -6.56 -9.09 4.08
CA GLY A 100 -5.76 -9.83 3.09
C GLY A 100 -5.34 -8.96 1.89
N GLU A 101 -6.27 -8.16 1.35
CA GLU A 101 -5.99 -7.25 0.24
C GLU A 101 -4.90 -6.23 0.60
N ILE A 102 -4.95 -5.66 1.81
CA ILE A 102 -3.94 -4.69 2.27
C ILE A 102 -2.58 -5.38 2.43
N ILE A 103 -2.51 -6.52 3.12
CA ILE A 103 -1.26 -7.28 3.30
C ILE A 103 -0.65 -7.63 1.95
N SER A 104 -1.45 -8.20 1.04
CA SER A 104 -1.01 -8.62 -0.29
C SER A 104 -0.42 -7.48 -1.12
N ARG A 105 -0.86 -6.22 -0.94
CA ARG A 105 -0.25 -5.08 -1.64
C ARG A 105 1.19 -4.83 -1.18
N PHE A 106 1.49 -4.97 0.11
CA PHE A 106 2.84 -4.83 0.64
C PHE A 106 3.73 -6.03 0.29
N GLU A 107 3.19 -7.26 0.34
CA GLU A 107 3.92 -8.47 -0.10
C GLU A 107 4.31 -8.39 -1.58
N LYS A 108 3.35 -8.06 -2.46
CA LYS A 108 3.60 -7.92 -3.91
C LYS A 108 4.57 -6.80 -4.22
N LYS A 109 4.67 -5.79 -3.36
CA LYS A 109 5.65 -4.70 -3.50
C LYS A 109 7.09 -5.17 -3.20
N GLY A 110 7.25 -6.23 -2.41
CA GLY A 110 8.55 -6.79 -2.01
C GLY A 110 9.04 -6.34 -0.64
N PHE A 111 8.20 -5.72 0.20
CA PHE A 111 8.57 -5.42 1.58
C PHE A 111 8.54 -6.67 2.46
N LYS A 112 9.38 -6.70 3.49
CA LYS A 112 9.49 -7.85 4.40
C LYS A 112 8.57 -7.64 5.60
N LEU A 113 7.64 -8.57 5.83
CA LEU A 113 6.79 -8.56 7.01
C LEU A 113 7.58 -9.08 8.22
N ILE A 114 7.75 -8.25 9.25
CA ILE A 114 8.52 -8.59 10.46
C ILE A 114 7.65 -8.63 11.73
N GLY A 115 6.40 -8.18 11.66
CA GLY A 115 5.45 -8.29 12.77
C GLY A 115 4.02 -8.25 12.27
N LEU A 116 3.16 -9.11 12.81
CA LEU A 116 1.74 -9.17 12.48
C LEU A 116 0.94 -9.67 13.68
N LYS A 117 -0.05 -8.89 14.12
CA LYS A 117 -1.02 -9.33 15.12
C LYS A 117 -2.38 -8.67 14.96
N MET A 118 -3.44 -9.42 15.24
CA MET A 118 -4.76 -8.85 15.48
C MET A 118 -4.86 -8.45 16.95
N PHE A 119 -5.33 -7.23 17.22
CA PHE A 119 -5.24 -6.65 18.56
C PHE A 119 -6.46 -5.78 18.85
N GLN A 120 -7.02 -5.90 20.05
CA GLN A 120 -8.03 -4.98 20.55
C GLN A 120 -7.33 -3.85 21.29
N CYS A 121 -7.31 -2.65 20.70
CA CYS A 121 -6.57 -1.52 21.24
C CYS A 121 -7.23 -0.98 22.53
N PRO A 122 -6.52 -0.95 23.68
CA PRO A 122 -7.01 -0.25 24.87
C PRO A 122 -6.91 1.26 24.66
N ARG A 123 -7.78 2.00 25.35
CA ARG A 123 -7.93 3.45 25.16
C ARG A 123 -6.63 4.21 25.43
N GLU A 124 -5.90 3.83 26.46
CA GLU A 124 -4.66 4.47 26.90
C GLU A 124 -3.58 4.37 25.80
N LEU A 125 -3.51 3.22 25.12
CA LEU A 125 -2.58 3.02 24.02
C LEU A 125 -2.94 3.86 22.80
N ALA A 126 -4.24 3.96 22.49
CA ALA A 126 -4.72 4.81 21.39
C ALA A 126 -4.42 6.29 21.65
N GLU A 127 -4.60 6.76 22.89
CA GLU A 127 -4.31 8.14 23.29
C GLU A 127 -2.81 8.46 23.21
N GLU A 128 -1.94 7.55 23.67
CA GLU A 128 -0.49 7.71 23.52
C GLU A 128 -0.07 7.71 22.04
N HIS A 129 -0.64 6.82 21.23
CA HIS A 129 -0.34 6.78 19.79
C HIS A 129 -0.69 8.11 19.10
N TYR A 130 -1.86 8.67 19.39
CA TYR A 130 -2.37 9.91 18.80
C TYR A 130 -2.10 11.18 19.63
N LYS A 131 -1.14 11.16 20.56
CA LYS A 131 -0.91 12.27 21.51
C LYS A 131 -0.71 13.64 20.85
N ASP A 132 -0.09 13.68 19.67
CA ASP A 132 0.15 14.93 18.92
C ASP A 132 -1.15 15.54 18.35
N LEU A 133 -2.23 14.75 18.32
CA LEU A 133 -3.57 15.15 17.89
C LEU A 133 -4.51 15.45 19.07
N SER A 134 -4.05 15.36 20.32
CA SER A 134 -4.87 15.54 21.53
C SER A 134 -5.61 16.89 21.60
N SER A 135 -5.05 17.94 21.02
CA SER A 135 -5.66 19.27 20.95
C SER A 135 -6.68 19.44 19.82
N LYS A 136 -6.85 18.44 18.94
CA LYS A 136 -7.77 18.52 17.80
C LYS A 136 -9.19 18.18 18.22
N SER A 137 -10.17 18.91 17.69
CA SER A 137 -11.59 18.72 18.00
C SER A 137 -12.13 17.32 17.71
N PHE A 138 -11.51 16.60 16.78
CA PHE A 138 -11.89 15.24 16.41
C PHE A 138 -11.19 14.14 17.24
N PHE A 139 -10.33 14.50 18.21
CA PHE A 139 -9.53 13.54 18.97
C PHE A 139 -10.39 12.51 19.72
N SER A 140 -11.42 12.94 20.46
CA SER A 140 -12.30 12.00 21.18
C SER A 140 -12.93 10.97 20.25
N SER A 141 -13.49 11.43 19.13
CA SER A 141 -14.10 10.55 18.13
C SER A 141 -13.09 9.63 17.45
N LEU A 142 -11.82 10.06 17.29
CA LEU A 142 -10.74 9.22 16.77
C LEU A 142 -10.39 8.08 17.74
N ILE A 143 -10.31 8.39 19.04
CA ILE A 143 -10.04 7.40 20.09
C ILE A 143 -11.20 6.41 20.21
N GLU A 144 -12.45 6.89 20.26
CA GLU A 144 -13.64 6.02 20.26
C GLU A 144 -13.67 5.13 19.02
N TYR A 145 -13.35 5.69 17.85
CA TYR A 145 -13.31 4.95 16.61
C TYR A 145 -12.25 3.85 16.62
N ILE A 146 -11.00 4.14 16.96
CA ILE A 146 -9.92 3.15 16.89
C ILE A 146 -10.07 2.05 17.94
N THR A 147 -10.76 2.34 19.05
CA THR A 147 -11.04 1.38 20.12
C THR A 147 -12.38 0.65 19.96
N SER A 148 -13.23 1.05 19.00
CA SER A 148 -14.55 0.46 18.76
C SER A 148 -14.54 -0.99 18.28
N GLY A 149 -13.38 -1.49 17.86
CA GLY A 149 -13.21 -2.86 17.39
C GLY A 149 -11.72 -3.22 17.26
N PRO A 150 -11.42 -4.44 16.81
CA PRO A 150 -10.04 -4.88 16.66
C PRO A 150 -9.35 -4.12 15.52
N VAL A 151 -8.01 -4.13 15.58
CA VAL A 151 -7.11 -3.64 14.53
C VAL A 151 -6.14 -4.76 14.14
N VAL A 152 -5.53 -4.65 12.96
CA VAL A 152 -4.39 -5.51 12.58
C VAL A 152 -3.15 -4.64 12.57
N CYS A 153 -2.26 -4.89 13.52
CA CYS A 153 -0.96 -4.23 13.67
C CYS A 153 0.06 -4.97 12.81
N MET A 154 0.86 -4.22 12.04
CA MET A 154 1.90 -4.76 11.18
C MET A 154 3.17 -3.93 11.31
N ALA A 155 4.31 -4.61 11.23
CA ALA A 155 5.63 -4.01 11.07
C ALA A 155 6.24 -4.51 9.76
N TRP A 156 6.61 -3.57 8.89
CA TRP A 156 7.20 -3.85 7.58
C TRP A 156 8.59 -3.25 7.48
N GLU A 157 9.51 -4.02 6.91
CA GLU A 157 10.92 -3.66 6.74
C GLU A 157 11.27 -3.51 5.25
N GLY A 158 12.09 -2.51 4.94
CA GLY A 158 12.69 -2.32 3.62
C GLY A 158 13.34 -0.93 3.46
N VAL A 159 14.11 -0.77 2.40
CA VAL A 159 14.72 0.52 2.06
C VAL A 159 13.60 1.50 1.65
N GLY A 160 13.55 2.67 2.31
CA GLY A 160 12.52 3.69 2.05
C GLY A 160 11.09 3.22 2.29
N VAL A 161 10.89 2.20 3.14
CA VAL A 161 9.58 1.56 3.34
C VAL A 161 8.53 2.54 3.87
N VAL A 162 8.92 3.50 4.73
CA VAL A 162 8.01 4.50 5.28
C VAL A 162 7.40 5.36 4.18
N ALA A 163 8.25 6.00 3.36
CA ALA A 163 7.81 6.88 2.28
C ALA A 163 7.01 6.11 1.21
N SER A 164 7.47 4.91 0.87
CA SER A 164 6.78 4.04 -0.10
C SER A 164 5.41 3.58 0.43
N ALA A 165 5.31 3.18 1.70
CA ALA A 165 4.06 2.78 2.33
C ALA A 165 3.06 3.94 2.34
N ARG A 166 3.47 5.16 2.70
CA ARG A 166 2.63 6.36 2.63
C ARG A 166 2.12 6.62 1.21
N LYS A 167 2.98 6.45 0.20
CA LYS A 167 2.59 6.59 -1.21
C LYS A 167 1.59 5.52 -1.64
N MET A 168 1.79 4.27 -1.23
CA MET A 168 0.86 3.16 -1.51
C MET A 168 -0.48 3.33 -0.80
N ILE A 169 -0.47 3.84 0.44
CA ILE A 169 -1.68 4.10 1.22
C ILE A 169 -2.53 5.20 0.57
N GLY A 170 -1.91 6.26 0.07
CA GLY A 170 -2.59 7.41 -0.50
C GLY A 170 -2.94 8.50 0.53
N LYS A 171 -3.52 9.60 0.05
CA LYS A 171 -3.83 10.78 0.89
C LYS A 171 -4.78 10.44 2.05
N THR A 172 -4.76 11.24 3.11
CA THR A 172 -5.58 11.02 4.31
C THR A 172 -7.08 11.08 4.02
N ASP A 173 -7.49 12.01 3.15
CA ASP A 173 -8.82 12.06 2.57
C ASP A 173 -8.90 11.11 1.37
N PRO A 174 -9.70 10.02 1.44
CA PRO A 174 -9.83 9.06 0.34
C PRO A 174 -10.35 9.67 -0.95
N LEU A 175 -11.17 10.72 -0.89
CA LEU A 175 -11.69 11.40 -2.09
C LEU A 175 -10.60 12.16 -2.86
N GLN A 176 -9.45 12.38 -2.21
CA GLN A 176 -8.27 13.02 -2.78
C GLN A 176 -7.13 12.02 -3.02
N ALA A 177 -7.33 10.74 -2.67
CA ALA A 177 -6.36 9.68 -2.90
C ALA A 177 -6.50 9.14 -4.34
N GLU A 178 -5.38 8.99 -5.02
CA GLU A 178 -5.40 8.57 -6.43
C GLU A 178 -5.83 7.09 -6.58
N PRO A 179 -6.52 6.73 -7.67
CA PRO A 179 -6.76 5.34 -8.03
C PRO A 179 -5.47 4.52 -8.06
N GLY A 180 -5.53 3.29 -7.56
CA GLY A 180 -4.39 2.40 -7.34
C GLY A 180 -3.76 2.50 -5.94
N THR A 181 -4.04 3.57 -5.19
CA THR A 181 -3.68 3.64 -3.77
C THR A 181 -4.72 2.90 -2.92
N ILE A 182 -4.32 2.42 -1.72
CA ILE A 182 -5.22 1.66 -0.83
C ILE A 182 -6.48 2.47 -0.52
N ARG A 183 -6.34 3.74 -0.15
CA ARG A 183 -7.49 4.59 0.18
C ARG A 183 -8.28 5.01 -1.05
N GLY A 184 -7.63 5.30 -2.18
CA GLY A 184 -8.31 5.67 -3.42
C GLY A 184 -9.18 4.53 -3.97
N ASP A 185 -8.73 3.28 -3.81
CA ASP A 185 -9.48 2.12 -4.27
C ASP A 185 -10.55 1.67 -3.28
N LEU A 186 -10.32 1.83 -1.98
CA LEU A 186 -11.06 1.08 -0.96
C LEU A 186 -11.75 1.96 0.09
N ALA A 187 -11.64 3.29 0.08
CA ALA A 187 -12.30 4.16 1.06
C ALA A 187 -12.97 5.39 0.43
N VAL A 188 -13.93 5.98 1.14
CA VAL A 188 -14.74 7.10 0.63
C VAL A 188 -14.83 8.30 1.57
N GLN A 189 -14.35 8.19 2.82
CA GLN A 189 -14.45 9.26 3.82
C GLN A 189 -13.26 9.24 4.78
N THR A 190 -12.76 10.43 5.15
CA THR A 190 -11.59 10.61 6.03
C THR A 190 -11.70 9.89 7.38
N GLY A 191 -12.88 9.90 8.01
CA GLY A 191 -13.12 9.22 9.29
C GLY A 191 -13.16 7.69 9.20
N ARG A 192 -13.18 7.13 7.98
CA ARG A 192 -13.27 5.69 7.67
C ARG A 192 -12.30 5.34 6.53
N ASN A 193 -11.03 5.69 6.75
CA ASN A 193 -9.97 5.57 5.75
C ASN A 193 -9.09 4.31 5.93
N ILE A 194 -9.61 3.27 6.59
CA ILE A 194 -9.19 1.86 6.62
C ILE A 194 -7.77 1.48 7.07
N VAL A 195 -6.78 2.34 6.88
CA VAL A 195 -5.37 2.02 7.12
C VAL A 195 -4.60 3.23 7.65
N HIS A 196 -3.66 3.00 8.57
CA HIS A 196 -2.65 3.94 9.04
C HIS A 196 -1.26 3.46 8.59
N GLY A 197 -0.35 4.40 8.41
CA GLY A 197 1.07 4.13 8.20
C GLY A 197 1.89 5.31 8.73
N SER A 198 3.02 5.01 9.40
CA SER A 198 3.94 6.01 9.97
C SER A 198 4.35 7.03 8.91
N ASP A 199 4.50 8.29 9.31
CA ASP A 199 4.79 9.41 8.40
C ASP A 199 6.28 9.78 8.31
N SER A 200 7.12 9.27 9.21
CA SER A 200 8.57 9.42 9.20
C SER A 200 9.27 8.16 9.74
N PRO A 201 10.57 7.94 9.43
CA PRO A 201 11.35 6.84 10.00
C PRO A 201 11.41 6.84 11.53
N GLU A 202 11.46 8.03 12.15
CA GLU A 202 11.44 8.18 13.60
C GLU A 202 10.11 7.71 14.19
N ASN A 203 9.00 8.10 13.55
CA ASN A 203 7.68 7.64 13.94
C ASN A 203 7.49 6.15 13.65
N GLY A 204 8.10 5.60 12.59
CA GLY A 204 8.14 4.16 12.33
C GLY A 204 8.67 3.38 13.53
N LYS A 205 9.86 3.76 14.02
CA LYS A 205 10.48 3.15 15.21
C LYS A 205 9.65 3.34 16.48
N ARG A 206 9.18 4.58 16.73
CA ARG A 206 8.35 4.90 17.90
C ARG A 206 7.07 4.07 17.92
N GLU A 207 6.36 4.02 16.80
CA GLU A 207 5.08 3.32 16.69
C GLU A 207 5.28 1.81 16.82
N ILE A 208 6.30 1.23 16.17
CA ILE A 208 6.60 -0.21 16.35
C ILE A 208 6.86 -0.52 17.83
N ALA A 209 7.72 0.24 18.50
CA ALA A 209 8.03 0.04 19.92
C ALA A 209 6.82 0.23 20.85
N LEU A 210 5.86 1.08 20.45
CA LEU A 210 4.63 1.29 21.21
C LEU A 210 3.64 0.12 21.04
N TRP A 211 3.53 -0.42 19.82
CA TRP A 211 2.50 -1.40 19.48
C TRP A 211 2.96 -2.84 19.59
N PHE A 212 4.25 -3.14 19.47
CA PHE A 212 4.83 -4.48 19.57
C PHE A 212 5.69 -4.61 20.84
N LYS A 213 5.49 -5.71 21.58
CA LYS A 213 6.31 -6.07 22.73
C LYS A 213 7.62 -6.70 22.27
N GLU A 214 8.59 -6.74 23.17
CA GLU A 214 9.82 -7.50 22.97
C GLU A 214 9.50 -8.97 22.64
N GLY A 215 10.13 -9.49 21.59
CA GLY A 215 9.91 -10.85 21.08
C GLY A 215 8.68 -11.03 20.17
N GLU A 216 7.86 -9.99 19.93
CA GLU A 216 6.75 -10.08 18.96
C GLU A 216 7.17 -9.81 17.50
N LEU A 217 8.37 -9.27 17.29
CA LEU A 217 8.96 -9.13 15.96
C LEU A 217 9.75 -10.38 15.60
N CYS A 218 9.69 -10.77 14.33
CA CYS A 218 10.36 -11.94 13.78
C CYS A 218 11.44 -11.52 12.78
N GLU A 219 12.69 -11.84 13.07
CA GLU A 219 13.79 -11.72 12.13
C GLU A 219 13.87 -12.97 11.25
N TRP A 220 13.98 -12.76 9.94
CA TRP A 220 14.11 -13.85 8.96
C TRP A 220 14.70 -13.34 7.64
N ASP A 221 15.26 -14.27 6.87
CA ASP A 221 15.88 -14.01 5.58
C ASP A 221 14.92 -14.33 4.43
N SER A 222 14.62 -13.32 3.61
CA SER A 222 13.82 -13.52 2.40
C SER A 222 14.68 -14.15 1.30
N VAL A 223 14.25 -15.33 0.81
CA VAL A 223 14.89 -16.02 -0.32
C VAL A 223 14.90 -15.14 -1.59
N LEU A 224 13.94 -14.21 -1.71
CA LEU A 224 13.83 -13.28 -2.83
C LEU A 224 14.63 -11.99 -2.64
N ALA A 225 15.32 -11.79 -1.50
CA ALA A 225 16.01 -10.54 -1.19
C ALA A 225 16.99 -10.11 -2.30
N LYS A 226 17.76 -11.06 -2.84
CA LYS A 226 18.73 -10.84 -3.93
C LYS A 226 18.12 -10.44 -5.29
N TRP A 227 16.80 -10.59 -5.44
CA TRP A 227 16.06 -10.20 -6.64
C TRP A 227 15.29 -8.88 -6.44
N LEU A 228 15.19 -8.42 -5.20
CA LEU A 228 14.48 -7.20 -4.82
C LEU A 228 15.44 -6.04 -4.54
N ARG A 229 16.69 -6.33 -4.18
CA ARG A 229 17.75 -5.36 -3.83
C ARG A 229 19.08 -5.82 -4.43
N GLU A 230 19.91 -4.85 -4.83
CA GLU A 230 21.26 -5.04 -5.41
C GLU A 230 22.34 -5.27 -4.35
#